data_AF-A0A941D6N8-F1
#
_entry.id   AF-A0A941D6N8-F1
#
_cell.length_a   1.000
_cell.length_b   1.000
_cell.length_c   1.000
_cell.angle_alpha   90.00
_cell.angle_beta   90.00
_cell.angle_gamma   90.00
#
_symmetry.space_group_name_H-M   'P 1'
#
loop_
_entity.id
_entity.type
_entity.pdbx_description
1 polymer ?
#
loop_
_entity_poly.entity_id
_entity_poly.type
_entity_poly.pdbx_seq_one_letter_code
_entity_poly.pdbx_strand_id
1 'polypeptide(L)'
;MGRTDTVRRRATGPVLLCAGLVLACLAVLWAASAPRPGPDYSLGVATTTNVPQDALPMDLDADALDGSPPPVGDPADDDGIVGYLVAGLLVLVLAVVAALLLHRLVRALLRAWRERRSVGADDTTAPDLERVATALVVDAEGRRVALRGGTPAEGIVAAWTRLEDSLRSAGLAMPASRVSSETTLAALARFGVDATALTTLDDLYRQASWSSHAMTEDDRARAEAAHDALDAELAAASTRRDAASRA
;
A
#
# COMPACT_ATOMS: atom_id res chain seq x y z
N MET A 1 16.36 -44.57 -9.73
CA MET A 1 16.39 -44.40 -8.26
C MET A 1 16.88 -42.97 -8.01
N GLY A 2 16.09 -41.90 -8.09
CA GLY A 2 14.72 -41.70 -7.62
C GLY A 2 14.77 -40.81 -6.37
N ARG A 3 15.18 -39.54 -6.51
CA ARG A 3 15.11 -38.54 -5.44
C ARG A 3 14.59 -37.22 -6.00
N THR A 4 13.29 -37.06 -5.90
CA THR A 4 12.58 -35.79 -6.03
C THR A 4 12.64 -35.09 -4.67
N ASP A 5 13.50 -34.09 -4.53
CA ASP A 5 13.47 -33.20 -3.36
C ASP A 5 12.62 -31.97 -3.68
N THR A 6 11.38 -32.04 -3.21
CA THR A 6 10.40 -30.95 -3.15
C THR A 6 10.72 -30.02 -1.98
N VAL A 7 11.45 -28.91 -2.17
CA VAL A 7 11.32 -27.73 -1.26
C VAL A 7 11.72 -26.43 -1.96
N ARG A 8 10.72 -25.60 -2.29
CA ARG A 8 10.67 -24.17 -1.94
C ARG A 8 9.33 -23.59 -2.41
N ARG A 9 8.31 -23.69 -1.55
CA ARG A 9 7.12 -22.84 -1.65
C ARG A 9 7.57 -21.41 -1.36
N ARG A 10 7.79 -20.66 -2.44
CA ARG A 10 8.13 -19.25 -2.47
C ARG A 10 7.09 -18.43 -1.70
N ALA A 11 7.55 -17.29 -1.17
CA ALA A 11 6.81 -16.26 -0.44
C ALA A 11 5.68 -15.62 -1.29
N THR A 12 4.72 -16.42 -1.74
CA THR A 12 3.52 -15.95 -2.46
C THR A 12 2.41 -15.52 -1.50
N GLY A 13 2.50 -15.87 -0.22
CA GLY A 13 1.49 -15.55 0.81
C GLY A 13 1.08 -14.07 0.90
N PRO A 14 2.01 -13.12 1.07
CA PRO A 14 1.64 -11.71 1.23
C PRO A 14 1.17 -11.06 -0.08
N VAL A 15 1.74 -11.49 -1.21
CA VAL A 15 1.36 -10.97 -2.54
C VAL A 15 -0.04 -11.47 -2.95
N LEU A 16 -0.36 -12.73 -2.65
CA LEU A 16 -1.69 -13.29 -2.88
C LEU A 16 -2.74 -12.63 -1.98
N LEU A 17 -2.38 -12.25 -0.76
CA LEU A 17 -3.26 -11.51 0.16
C LEU A 17 -3.55 -10.09 -0.35
N CYS A 18 -2.52 -9.34 -0.77
CA CYS A 18 -2.72 -8.00 -1.35
C CYS A 18 -3.50 -8.06 -2.66
N ALA A 19 -3.16 -8.99 -3.56
CA ALA A 19 -3.87 -9.18 -4.82
C ALA A 19 -5.34 -9.57 -4.59
N GLY A 20 -5.61 -10.46 -3.63
CA GLY A 20 -6.97 -10.82 -3.22
C GLY A 20 -7.76 -9.64 -2.67
N LEU A 21 -7.12 -8.79 -1.86
CA LEU A 21 -7.76 -7.60 -1.29
C LEU A 21 -8.10 -6.56 -2.37
N VAL A 22 -7.19 -6.31 -3.30
CA VAL A 22 -7.41 -5.37 -4.42
C VAL A 22 -8.51 -5.89 -5.35
N LEU A 23 -8.50 -7.18 -5.70
CA LEU A 23 -9.56 -7.80 -6.50
C LEU A 23 -10.92 -7.73 -5.81
N ALA A 24 -10.97 -7.96 -4.49
CA ALA A 24 -12.20 -7.84 -3.72
C ALA A 24 -12.74 -6.39 -3.73
N CYS A 25 -11.88 -5.38 -3.51
CA CYS A 25 -12.28 -3.97 -3.59
C CYS A 25 -12.78 -3.59 -4.98
N LEU A 26 -12.11 -4.06 -6.03
CA LEU A 26 -12.46 -3.75 -7.42
C LEU A 26 -13.78 -4.42 -7.84
N ALA A 27 -14.03 -5.65 -7.37
CA ALA A 27 -15.30 -6.34 -7.58
C ALA A 27 -16.48 -5.63 -6.89
N VAL A 28 -16.28 -5.15 -5.66
CA VAL A 28 -17.28 -4.37 -4.92
C VAL A 28 -17.56 -3.04 -5.63
N LEU A 29 -16.52 -2.35 -6.11
CA LEU A 29 -16.66 -1.09 -6.83
C LEU A 29 -17.39 -1.29 -8.18
N TRP A 30 -17.11 -2.39 -8.87
CA TRP A 30 -17.77 -2.75 -10.13
C TRP A 30 -19.25 -3.10 -9.93
N ALA A 31 -19.58 -3.84 -8.86
CA ALA A 31 -20.96 -4.15 -8.51
C ALA A 31 -21.76 -2.90 -8.10
N ALA A 32 -21.09 -1.89 -7.53
CA ALA A 32 -21.71 -0.62 -7.16
C ALA A 32 -21.91 0.34 -8.35
N SER A 33 -21.17 0.16 -9.46
CA SER A 33 -21.17 1.08 -10.60
C SER A 33 -22.06 0.67 -11.77
N ALA A 34 -22.65 -0.53 -11.74
CA ALA A 34 -23.58 -0.97 -12.77
C ALA A 34 -24.88 -0.13 -12.76
N PRO A 35 -25.22 0.63 -13.84
CA PRO A 35 -26.45 1.41 -13.90
C PRO A 35 -27.66 0.48 -13.87
N ARG A 36 -28.56 0.68 -12.89
CA ARG A 36 -29.81 -0.09 -12.81
C ARG A 36 -30.91 0.61 -13.63
N PRO A 37 -31.72 -0.13 -14.43
CA PRO A 37 -32.83 0.45 -15.16
C PRO A 37 -33.81 1.09 -14.16
N GLY A 38 -34.03 2.40 -14.30
CA GLY A 38 -34.95 3.14 -13.45
C GLY A 38 -36.42 2.83 -13.81
N PRO A 39 -37.37 3.04 -12.89
CA PRO A 39 -38.79 2.86 -13.18
C PRO A 39 -39.28 3.91 -14.18
N ASP A 40 -40.07 3.48 -15.18
CA ASP A 40 -40.80 4.37 -16.08
C ASP A 40 -41.93 5.07 -15.31
N TYR A 41 -41.72 6.33 -14.91
CA TYR A 41 -42.77 7.14 -14.31
C TYR A 41 -43.72 7.66 -15.41
N SER A 42 -44.84 6.98 -15.63
CA SER A 42 -45.93 7.59 -16.39
C SER A 42 -46.67 8.59 -15.47
N LEU A 43 -46.44 9.88 -15.71
CA LEU A 43 -47.17 10.96 -15.03
C LEU A 43 -48.64 10.92 -15.46
N GLY A 44 -49.51 10.37 -14.60
CA GLY A 44 -50.95 10.49 -14.74
C GLY A 44 -51.36 11.96 -14.64
N VAL A 45 -51.70 12.57 -15.78
CA VAL A 45 -52.31 13.90 -15.83
C VAL A 45 -53.71 13.77 -15.22
N ALA A 46 -53.89 14.28 -14.00
CA ALA A 46 -55.21 14.49 -13.44
C ALA A 46 -55.90 15.59 -14.25
N THR A 47 -56.79 15.21 -15.16
CA THR A 47 -57.69 16.14 -15.84
C THR A 47 -58.65 16.70 -14.79
N THR A 48 -58.41 17.94 -14.34
CA THR A 48 -59.35 18.68 -13.51
C THR A 48 -60.57 19.03 -14.35
N THR A 49 -61.61 18.18 -14.31
CA THR A 49 -62.91 18.52 -14.88
C THR A 49 -63.61 19.50 -13.94
N ASN A 50 -63.86 20.71 -14.44
CA ASN A 50 -64.60 21.77 -13.75
C ASN A 50 -66.07 21.34 -13.61
N VAL A 51 -66.57 21.12 -12.39
CA VAL A 51 -67.99 20.82 -12.12
C VAL A 51 -68.65 22.10 -11.62
N PRO A 52 -69.64 22.67 -12.33
CA PRO A 52 -70.41 23.81 -11.85
C PRO A 52 -71.24 23.44 -10.61
N GLN A 53 -71.12 24.24 -9.54
CA GLN A 53 -72.02 24.17 -8.38
C GLN A 53 -73.38 24.76 -8.76
N ASP A 54 -74.42 23.92 -8.81
CA ASP A 54 -75.80 24.36 -8.65
C ASP A 54 -76.67 23.28 -8.00
N ALA A 55 -77.42 23.73 -6.98
CA ALA A 55 -78.59 23.13 -6.33
C ALA A 55 -78.47 21.76 -5.59
N LEU A 56 -78.63 21.81 -4.27
CA LEU A 56 -79.09 20.67 -3.47
C LEU A 56 -80.61 20.52 -3.60
N PRO A 57 -81.11 19.27 -3.67
CA PRO A 57 -81.98 18.82 -2.59
C PRO A 57 -81.56 17.46 -2.01
N MET A 58 -81.91 17.31 -0.75
CA MET A 58 -81.74 16.16 0.13
C MET A 58 -82.56 14.95 -0.34
N ASP A 59 -81.91 13.78 -0.42
CA ASP A 59 -82.50 12.46 -0.15
C ASP A 59 -81.39 11.54 0.39
N LEU A 60 -81.57 11.04 1.61
CA LEU A 60 -80.68 10.10 2.27
C LEU A 60 -81.15 8.67 1.93
N ASP A 61 -80.54 8.05 0.93
CA ASP A 61 -80.59 6.59 0.77
C ASP A 61 -79.36 5.97 1.42
N ALA A 62 -79.52 5.55 2.67
CA ALA A 62 -78.55 4.79 3.44
C ALA A 62 -78.91 3.30 3.39
N ASP A 63 -78.73 2.66 2.23
CA ASP A 63 -78.42 1.22 2.12
C ASP A 63 -78.37 0.82 0.64
N ALA A 64 -77.15 0.70 0.09
CA ALA A 64 -76.85 -0.22 -1.03
C ALA A 64 -75.36 -0.15 -1.40
N LEU A 65 -74.62 -1.20 -1.03
CA LEU A 65 -73.44 -1.74 -1.72
C LEU A 65 -72.18 -0.87 -1.63
N ASP A 66 -71.35 -1.04 -0.60
CA ASP A 66 -70.35 -2.12 -0.48
C ASP A 66 -69.61 -2.42 -1.80
N GLY A 67 -68.30 -2.16 -1.79
CA GLY A 67 -67.41 -2.43 -2.92
C GLY A 67 -66.55 -1.25 -3.37
N SER A 68 -65.92 -0.51 -2.46
CA SER A 68 -64.69 0.20 -2.85
C SER A 68 -63.63 -0.87 -3.11
N PRO A 69 -63.08 -1.05 -4.34
CA PRO A 69 -61.90 -1.89 -4.47
C PRO A 69 -60.81 -1.29 -3.59
N PRO A 70 -60.09 -2.09 -2.79
CA PRO A 70 -58.96 -1.56 -2.06
C PRO A 70 -57.99 -0.95 -3.07
N PRO A 71 -57.30 0.17 -2.78
CA PRO A 71 -56.09 0.45 -3.49
C PRO A 71 -55.21 -0.79 -3.30
N VAL A 72 -54.97 -1.52 -4.39
CA VAL A 72 -53.81 -2.40 -4.46
C VAL A 72 -52.64 -1.44 -4.35
N GLY A 73 -52.21 -1.18 -3.12
CA GLY A 73 -50.89 -0.65 -2.91
C GLY A 73 -49.97 -1.62 -3.62
N ASP A 74 -49.17 -1.13 -4.55
CA ASP A 74 -47.95 -1.84 -4.88
C ASP A 74 -47.33 -2.28 -3.54
N PRO A 75 -46.91 -3.54 -3.39
CA PRO A 75 -46.07 -3.86 -2.26
C PRO A 75 -44.91 -2.88 -2.36
N ALA A 76 -44.91 -1.88 -1.48
CA ALA A 76 -43.77 -0.99 -1.34
C ALA A 76 -42.58 -1.93 -1.21
N ASP A 77 -41.61 -1.77 -2.11
CA ASP A 77 -40.36 -2.53 -2.14
C ASP A 77 -39.56 -2.24 -0.83
N ASP A 78 -40.08 -2.68 0.32
CA ASP A 78 -39.48 -2.58 1.64
C ASP A 78 -38.23 -3.47 1.73
N ASP A 79 -38.10 -4.43 0.81
CA ASP A 79 -36.92 -5.26 0.62
C ASP A 79 -35.68 -4.45 0.18
N GLY A 80 -35.88 -3.29 -0.46
CA GLY A 80 -34.80 -2.43 -0.90
C GLY A 80 -34.05 -1.80 0.28
N ILE A 81 -34.79 -1.19 1.22
CA ILE A 81 -34.21 -0.46 2.36
C ILE A 81 -33.50 -1.44 3.31
N VAL A 82 -34.13 -2.59 3.59
CA VAL A 82 -33.50 -3.64 4.42
C VAL A 82 -32.25 -4.18 3.74
N GLY A 83 -32.27 -4.40 2.42
CA GLY A 83 -31.10 -4.80 1.64
C GLY A 83 -29.95 -3.79 1.69
N TYR A 84 -30.25 -2.48 1.57
CA TYR A 84 -29.24 -1.42 1.68
C TYR A 84 -28.65 -1.31 3.10
N LEU A 85 -29.48 -1.48 4.14
CA LEU A 85 -29.01 -1.47 5.52
C LEU A 85 -28.11 -2.68 5.81
N VAL A 86 -28.46 -3.87 5.34
CA VAL A 86 -27.66 -5.08 5.50
C VAL A 86 -26.35 -4.99 4.73
N ALA A 87 -26.38 -4.52 3.48
CA ALA A 87 -25.18 -4.34 2.67
C ALA A 87 -24.24 -3.27 3.27
N GLY A 88 -24.80 -2.14 3.72
CA GLY A 88 -24.05 -1.08 4.40
C GLY A 88 -23.41 -1.57 5.70
N LEU A 89 -24.15 -2.33 6.50
CA LEU A 89 -23.65 -2.94 7.72
C LEU A 89 -22.50 -3.91 7.43
N LEU A 90 -22.61 -4.74 6.40
CA LEU A 90 -21.59 -5.71 6.03
C LEU A 90 -20.29 -5.03 5.56
N VAL A 91 -20.40 -3.96 4.76
CA VAL A 91 -19.26 -3.13 4.34
C VAL A 91 -18.61 -2.45 5.54
N LEU A 92 -19.40 -1.90 6.47
CA LEU A 92 -18.88 -1.29 7.69
C LEU A 92 -18.11 -2.30 8.54
N VAL A 93 -18.65 -3.51 8.73
CA VAL A 93 -18.00 -4.59 9.48
C VAL A 93 -16.68 -4.99 8.81
N LEU A 94 -16.65 -5.16 7.49
CA LEU A 94 -15.43 -5.44 6.73
C LEU A 94 -14.38 -4.33 6.88
N ALA A 95 -14.80 -3.07 6.81
CA ALA A 95 -13.90 -1.93 7.00
C ALA A 95 -13.30 -1.89 8.41
N VAL A 96 -14.11 -2.16 9.44
CA VAL A 96 -13.66 -2.24 10.83
C VAL A 96 -12.67 -3.39 11.03
N VAL A 97 -12.97 -4.58 10.49
CA VAL A 97 -12.06 -5.73 10.56
C VAL A 97 -10.73 -5.43 9.85
N ALA A 98 -10.78 -4.85 8.65
CA ALA A 98 -9.59 -4.44 7.91
C ALA A 98 -8.77 -3.40 8.68
N ALA A 99 -9.41 -2.39 9.27
CA ALA A 99 -8.75 -1.38 10.09
C ALA A 99 -8.11 -1.97 11.34
N LEU A 100 -8.77 -2.93 12.01
CA LEU A 100 -8.21 -3.62 13.17
C LEU A 100 -7.01 -4.49 12.81
N LEU A 101 -7.05 -5.19 11.68
CA LEU A 101 -5.93 -5.98 11.16
C LEU A 101 -4.75 -5.07 10.79
N LEU A 102 -5.01 -3.97 10.10
CA LEU A 102 -3.98 -2.98 9.77
C LEU A 102 -3.38 -2.36 11.03
N HIS A 103 -4.21 -1.99 12.01
CA HIS A 103 -3.74 -1.45 13.29
C HIS A 103 -2.89 -2.46 14.06
N ARG A 104 -3.28 -3.74 14.10
CA ARG A 104 -2.51 -4.83 14.72
C ARG A 104 -1.18 -5.03 14.01
N LEU A 105 -1.16 -5.00 12.68
CA LEU A 105 0.06 -5.13 11.87
C LEU A 105 1.01 -3.96 12.10
N VAL A 106 0.51 -2.72 12.04
CA VAL A 106 1.29 -1.50 12.32
C VAL A 106 1.82 -1.53 13.75
N ARG A 107 1.01 -1.94 14.74
CA ARG A 107 1.48 -2.09 16.12
C ARG A 107 2.54 -3.17 16.28
N ALA A 108 2.43 -4.32 15.60
CA ALA A 108 3.44 -5.37 15.65
C ALA A 108 4.76 -4.90 15.04
N LEU A 109 4.69 -4.17 13.91
CA LEU A 109 5.85 -3.53 13.29
C LEU A 109 6.49 -2.49 14.23
N LEU A 110 5.68 -1.59 14.80
CA LEU A 110 6.16 -0.55 15.72
C LEU A 110 6.72 -1.12 17.03
N ARG A 111 6.17 -2.24 17.54
CA ARG A 111 6.69 -2.92 18.74
C ARG A 111 8.01 -3.61 18.43
N ALA A 112 8.13 -4.32 17.31
CA ALA A 112 9.40 -4.85 16.83
C ALA A 112 10.44 -3.73 16.60
N TRP A 113 10.02 -2.55 16.16
CA TRP A 113 10.86 -1.36 16.01
C TRP A 113 11.23 -0.67 17.34
N ARG A 114 10.41 -0.82 18.38
CA ARG A 114 10.64 -0.22 19.71
C ARG A 114 11.47 -1.11 20.63
N GLU A 115 11.25 -2.41 20.62
CA GLU A 115 12.09 -3.37 21.34
C GLU A 115 13.54 -3.32 20.84
N ARG A 116 13.74 -3.09 19.53
CA ARG A 116 15.05 -2.82 18.93
C ARG A 116 15.67 -1.46 19.30
N ARG A 117 14.85 -0.46 19.67
CA ARG A 117 15.33 0.85 20.15
C ARG A 117 15.77 0.83 21.61
N SER A 118 15.30 -0.12 22.42
CA SER A 118 15.70 -0.22 23.84
C SER A 118 17.11 -0.77 24.07
N VAL A 119 17.75 -1.33 23.03
CA VAL A 119 19.14 -1.84 23.09
C VAL A 119 20.17 -0.79 22.61
N GLY A 120 19.72 0.35 22.07
CA GLY A 120 20.58 1.38 21.47
C GLY A 120 20.92 2.59 22.36
N ALA A 121 20.94 2.41 23.69
CA ALA A 121 21.27 3.48 24.65
C ALA A 121 22.74 3.43 25.12
N ASP A 122 23.64 2.76 24.39
CA ASP A 122 25.09 2.84 24.63
C ASP A 122 25.75 3.64 23.51
N ASP A 123 25.56 4.95 23.64
CA ASP A 123 26.06 6.03 22.81
C ASP A 123 27.50 6.35 23.25
N THR A 124 28.53 5.87 22.54
CA THR A 124 29.94 6.35 22.55
C THR A 124 30.92 5.48 21.75
N THR A 125 30.56 4.25 21.37
CA THR A 125 31.45 3.42 20.54
C THR A 125 31.32 3.83 19.08
N ALA A 126 32.43 4.22 18.44
CA ALA A 126 32.46 4.45 16.99
C ALA A 126 31.77 3.27 16.27
N PRO A 127 30.92 3.52 15.26
CA PRO A 127 30.16 2.46 14.61
C PRO A 127 31.13 1.37 14.12
N ASP A 128 30.81 0.13 14.48
CA ASP A 128 31.56 -1.06 14.07
C ASP A 128 31.49 -1.16 12.54
N LEU A 129 32.50 -0.60 11.90
CA LEU A 129 32.57 -0.43 10.46
C LEU A 129 32.53 -1.81 9.77
N GLU A 130 33.09 -2.84 10.40
CA GLU A 130 33.07 -4.21 9.88
C GLU A 130 31.65 -4.78 9.91
N ARG A 131 30.93 -4.66 11.02
CA ARG A 131 29.51 -5.03 11.12
C ARG A 131 28.66 -4.32 10.07
N VAL A 132 28.93 -3.03 9.83
CA VAL A 132 28.22 -2.25 8.80
C VAL A 132 28.52 -2.79 7.40
N ALA A 133 29.78 -3.02 7.04
CA ALA A 133 30.13 -3.62 5.75
C ALA A 133 29.48 -4.99 5.55
N THR A 134 29.51 -5.86 6.56
CA THR A 134 28.87 -7.18 6.49
C THR A 134 27.37 -7.06 6.27
N ALA A 135 26.68 -6.18 7.01
CA ALA A 135 25.25 -5.96 6.83
C ALA A 135 24.92 -5.48 5.41
N LEU A 136 25.72 -4.55 4.87
CA LEU A 136 25.54 -4.04 3.52
C LEU A 136 25.75 -5.11 2.43
N VAL A 137 26.77 -5.97 2.59
CA VAL A 137 27.06 -7.06 1.64
C VAL A 137 25.99 -8.14 1.70
N VAL A 138 25.54 -8.52 2.90
CA VAL A 138 24.45 -9.51 3.08
C VAL A 138 23.15 -9.02 2.45
N ASP A 139 22.88 -7.72 2.50
CA ASP A 139 21.66 -7.13 1.98
C ASP A 139 21.69 -6.79 0.46
N ALA A 140 22.82 -7.01 -0.21
CA ALA A 140 23.02 -6.68 -1.62
C ALA A 140 21.90 -7.21 -2.53
N GLU A 141 21.55 -8.50 -2.42
CA GLU A 141 20.47 -9.07 -3.22
C GLU A 141 19.10 -8.48 -2.88
N GLY A 142 18.87 -8.14 -1.61
CA GLY A 142 17.64 -7.47 -1.20
C GLY A 142 17.48 -6.11 -1.87
N ARG A 143 18.58 -5.35 -1.99
CA ARG A 143 18.59 -4.07 -2.74
C ARG A 143 18.34 -4.29 -4.23
N ARG A 144 18.96 -5.30 -4.86
CA ARG A 144 18.70 -5.64 -6.27
C ARG A 144 17.26 -6.07 -6.53
N VAL A 145 16.65 -6.81 -5.60
CA VAL A 145 15.23 -7.18 -5.70
C VAL A 145 14.34 -5.94 -5.56
N ALA A 146 14.64 -5.04 -4.64
CA ALA A 146 13.91 -3.78 -4.49
C ALA A 146 14.00 -2.91 -5.76
N LEU A 147 15.19 -2.82 -6.36
CA LEU A 147 15.46 -2.01 -7.55
C LEU A 147 14.70 -2.46 -8.79
N ARG A 148 14.48 -3.77 -8.94
CA ARG A 148 13.70 -4.38 -10.02
C ARG A 148 12.18 -4.28 -9.82
N GLY A 149 11.73 -3.80 -8.67
CA GLY A 149 10.32 -3.66 -8.34
C GLY A 149 9.70 -2.39 -8.92
N GLY A 150 8.45 -2.49 -9.39
CA GLY A 150 7.64 -1.33 -9.78
C GLY A 150 8.20 -0.56 -10.98
N THR A 151 7.92 0.74 -11.02
CA THR A 151 8.48 1.69 -11.99
C THR A 151 9.97 1.98 -11.69
N PRO A 152 10.75 2.52 -12.63
CA PRO A 152 12.17 2.83 -12.39
C PRO A 152 12.38 3.74 -11.16
N ALA A 153 11.55 4.78 -11.02
CA ALA A 153 11.61 5.69 -9.87
C ALA A 153 11.30 4.97 -8.54
N GLU A 154 10.23 4.16 -8.50
CA GLU A 154 9.86 3.39 -7.30
C GLU A 154 10.97 2.41 -6.88
N GLY A 155 11.57 1.71 -7.85
CA GLY A 155 12.66 0.77 -7.60
C GLY A 155 13.89 1.47 -7.02
N ILE A 156 14.29 2.62 -7.58
CA ILE A 156 15.43 3.41 -7.10
C ILE A 156 15.20 3.90 -5.66
N VAL A 157 14.01 4.45 -5.36
CA VAL A 157 13.67 4.89 -4.00
C VAL A 157 13.64 3.70 -3.02
N ALA A 158 13.10 2.56 -3.44
CA ALA A 158 13.03 1.37 -2.60
C ALA A 158 14.42 0.80 -2.29
N ALA A 159 15.31 0.75 -3.29
CA ALA A 159 16.69 0.30 -3.12
C ALA A 159 17.50 1.23 -2.20
N TRP A 160 17.36 2.55 -2.37
CA TRP A 160 17.97 3.54 -1.48
C TRP A 160 17.47 3.42 -0.04
N THR A 161 16.14 3.36 0.15
CA THR A 161 15.56 3.23 1.50
C THR A 161 16.05 1.96 2.20
N ARG A 162 16.19 0.87 1.44
CA ARG A 162 16.74 -0.38 1.97
C ARG A 162 18.22 -0.28 2.32
N LEU A 163 19.00 0.48 1.56
CA LEU A 163 20.39 0.80 1.89
C LEU A 163 20.48 1.53 3.24
N GLU A 164 19.66 2.57 3.44
CA GLU A 164 19.59 3.30 4.70
C GLU A 164 19.15 2.40 5.87
N ASP A 165 18.20 1.51 5.64
CA ASP A 165 17.75 0.54 6.63
C ASP A 165 18.86 -0.45 7.01
N SER A 166 19.66 -0.90 6.04
CA SER A 166 20.83 -1.74 6.30
C SER A 166 21.87 -1.01 7.16
N LEU A 167 22.17 0.25 6.84
CA LEU A 167 23.04 1.09 7.68
C LEU A 167 22.50 1.24 9.10
N ARG A 168 21.21 1.53 9.25
CA ARG A 168 20.53 1.68 10.54
C ARG A 168 20.51 0.39 11.33
N SER A 169 20.29 -0.75 10.66
CA SER A 169 20.29 -2.08 11.27
C SER A 169 21.67 -2.47 11.82
N ALA A 170 22.73 -1.94 11.21
CA ALA A 170 24.10 -2.12 11.67
C ALA A 170 24.50 -1.19 12.82
N GLY A 171 23.58 -0.32 13.28
CA GLY A 171 23.77 0.56 14.43
C GLY A 171 24.15 2.00 14.08
N LEU A 172 24.11 2.40 12.80
CA LEU A 172 24.31 3.80 12.44
C LEU A 172 23.08 4.63 12.81
N ALA A 173 23.28 5.63 13.65
CA ALA A 173 22.25 6.61 14.00
C ALA A 173 21.96 7.53 12.79
N MET A 174 21.04 7.11 11.92
CA MET A 174 20.58 7.90 10.78
C MET A 174 19.36 8.75 11.17
N PRO A 175 19.42 10.10 11.09
CA PRO A 175 18.25 10.94 11.28
C PRO A 175 17.21 10.65 10.18
N ALA A 176 15.92 10.63 10.51
CA ALA A 176 14.86 10.28 9.55
C ALA A 176 14.53 11.39 8.51
N SER A 177 15.20 12.53 8.57
CA SER A 177 15.02 13.69 7.68
C SER A 177 15.90 13.61 6.43
N ARG A 178 15.73 14.51 5.45
CA ARG A 178 16.59 14.65 4.25
C ARG A 178 18.11 14.64 4.52
N VAL A 179 18.55 15.05 5.71
CA VAL A 179 19.94 14.90 6.22
C VAL A 179 20.43 13.43 6.20
N SER A 180 19.53 12.46 6.15
CA SER A 180 19.81 11.02 6.01
C SER A 180 20.64 10.72 4.78
N SER A 181 20.43 11.39 3.64
CA SER A 181 21.18 11.06 2.43
C SER A 181 22.64 11.50 2.52
N GLU A 182 22.89 12.72 2.98
CA GLU A 182 24.24 13.21 3.27
C GLU A 182 24.95 12.35 4.32
N THR A 183 24.21 11.92 5.35
CA THR A 183 24.79 11.06 6.40
C THR A 183 25.09 9.66 5.87
N THR A 184 24.25 9.13 4.96
CA THR A 184 24.46 7.87 4.25
C THR A 184 25.71 7.93 3.39
N LEU A 185 25.88 8.98 2.59
CA LEU A 185 27.08 9.19 1.78
C LEU A 185 28.33 9.32 2.64
N ALA A 186 28.27 10.10 3.73
CA ALA A 186 29.37 10.25 4.67
C ALA A 186 29.74 8.93 5.37
N ALA A 187 28.76 8.05 5.63
CA ALA A 187 29.01 6.73 6.18
C ALA A 187 29.69 5.82 5.14
N LEU A 188 29.20 5.79 3.90
CA LEU A 188 29.76 4.98 2.82
C LEU A 188 31.17 5.43 2.40
N ALA A 189 31.45 6.73 2.43
CA ALA A 189 32.77 7.28 2.13
C ALA A 189 33.88 6.77 3.07
N ARG A 190 33.55 6.38 4.31
CA ARG A 190 34.51 5.82 5.29
C ARG A 190 35.09 4.47 4.86
N PHE A 191 34.42 3.78 3.94
CA PHE A 191 34.88 2.50 3.38
C PHE A 191 35.80 2.67 2.18
N GLY A 192 36.06 3.90 1.75
CA GLY A 192 36.84 4.19 0.55
C GLY A 192 36.11 3.81 -0.74
N VAL A 193 34.78 3.89 -0.72
CA VAL A 193 33.93 3.72 -1.90
C VAL A 193 34.16 4.89 -2.85
N ASP A 194 34.12 4.62 -4.15
CA ASP A 194 34.31 5.59 -5.20
C ASP A 194 33.25 6.71 -5.14
N ALA A 195 33.74 7.95 -5.22
CA ALA A 195 32.91 9.13 -5.11
C ALA A 195 31.92 9.28 -6.28
N THR A 196 32.26 8.75 -7.47
CA THR A 196 31.39 8.85 -8.64
C THR A 196 30.19 7.91 -8.54
N ALA A 197 30.40 6.68 -8.01
CA ALA A 197 29.32 5.76 -7.71
C ALA A 197 28.35 6.33 -6.65
N LEU A 198 28.91 6.90 -5.57
CA LEU A 198 28.12 7.52 -4.50
C LEU A 198 27.30 8.73 -5.00
N THR A 199 27.92 9.59 -5.81
CA THR A 199 27.23 10.76 -6.40
C THR A 199 26.12 10.31 -7.36
N THR A 200 26.37 9.26 -8.16
CA THR A 200 25.36 8.71 -9.06
C THR A 200 24.14 8.20 -8.31
N LEU A 201 24.34 7.49 -7.19
CA LEU A 201 23.22 6.99 -6.37
C LEU A 201 22.41 8.14 -5.74
N ASP A 202 23.08 9.16 -5.20
CA ASP A 202 22.40 10.32 -4.60
C ASP A 202 21.61 11.13 -5.64
N ASP A 203 22.18 11.34 -6.83
CA ASP A 203 21.52 12.02 -7.93
C ASP A 203 20.27 11.29 -8.40
N LEU A 204 20.37 9.97 -8.61
CA LEU A 204 19.25 9.13 -9.04
C LEU A 204 18.15 9.07 -7.97
N TYR A 205 18.51 8.92 -6.69
CA TYR A 205 17.55 8.96 -5.60
C TYR A 205 16.83 10.31 -5.51
N ARG A 206 17.57 11.42 -5.64
CA ARG A 206 17.01 12.77 -5.59
C ARG A 206 16.08 13.03 -6.78
N GLN A 207 16.48 12.60 -7.97
CA GLN A 207 15.62 12.69 -9.15
C GLN A 207 14.34 11.87 -8.96
N ALA A 208 14.45 10.61 -8.51
CA ALA A 208 13.30 9.74 -8.29
C ALA A 208 12.33 10.29 -7.23
N SER A 209 12.84 10.97 -6.20
CA SER A 209 12.03 11.45 -5.07
C SER A 209 11.36 12.80 -5.29
N TRP A 210 12.01 13.70 -6.05
CA TRP A 210 11.56 15.10 -6.15
C TRP A 210 11.43 15.63 -7.58
N SER A 211 11.88 14.89 -8.61
CA SER A 211 11.68 15.32 -10.00
C SER A 211 10.29 14.94 -10.49
N SER A 212 9.70 15.81 -11.31
CA SER A 212 8.50 15.50 -12.08
C SER A 212 8.80 14.73 -13.37
N HIS A 213 10.07 14.53 -13.72
CA HIS A 213 10.48 13.80 -14.92
C HIS A 213 10.33 12.30 -14.71
N ALA A 214 9.76 11.61 -15.70
CA ALA A 214 9.67 10.15 -15.69
C ALA A 214 11.07 9.55 -15.80
N MET A 215 11.46 8.73 -14.83
CA MET A 215 12.70 7.96 -14.89
C MET A 215 12.54 6.76 -15.85
N THR A 216 13.63 6.43 -16.52
CA THR A 216 13.67 5.40 -17.56
C THR A 216 14.33 4.12 -17.07
N GLU A 217 14.24 3.05 -17.86
CA GLU A 217 14.98 1.82 -17.59
C GLU A 217 16.50 2.01 -17.68
N ASP A 218 16.98 3.01 -18.42
CA ASP A 218 18.40 3.37 -18.45
C ASP A 218 18.85 3.91 -17.09
N ASP A 219 18.01 4.72 -16.43
CA ASP A 219 18.29 5.21 -15.08
C ASP A 219 18.32 4.06 -14.05
N ARG A 220 17.45 3.06 -14.23
CA ARG A 220 17.48 1.83 -13.41
C ARG A 220 18.78 1.06 -13.64
N ALA A 221 19.21 0.88 -14.89
CA ALA A 221 20.47 0.20 -15.21
C ALA A 221 21.68 0.95 -14.64
N ARG A 222 21.66 2.29 -14.65
CA ARG A 222 22.68 3.12 -14.00
C ARG A 222 22.69 2.95 -12.48
N ALA A 223 21.52 2.87 -11.85
CA ALA A 223 21.41 2.57 -10.42
C ALA A 223 21.94 1.16 -10.09
N GLU A 224 21.62 0.17 -10.91
CA GLU A 224 22.12 -1.22 -10.76
C GLU A 224 23.64 -1.25 -10.80
N ALA A 225 24.25 -0.63 -11.81
CA ALA A 225 25.70 -0.54 -11.96
C ALA A 225 26.36 0.16 -10.77
N ALA A 226 25.77 1.25 -10.26
CA ALA A 226 26.30 1.96 -9.11
C ALA A 226 26.20 1.16 -7.80
N HIS A 227 25.12 0.39 -7.61
CA HIS A 227 24.99 -0.54 -6.49
C HIS A 227 25.98 -1.71 -6.58
N ASP A 228 26.22 -2.25 -7.78
CA ASP A 228 27.20 -3.31 -7.98
C ASP A 228 28.64 -2.83 -7.71
N ALA A 229 28.97 -1.61 -8.13
CA ALA A 229 30.25 -0.99 -7.81
C ALA A 229 30.44 -0.81 -6.29
N LEU A 230 29.41 -0.29 -5.61
CA LEU A 230 29.39 -0.16 -4.15
C LEU A 230 29.64 -1.51 -3.46
N ASP A 231 28.93 -2.56 -3.88
CA ASP A 231 29.06 -3.90 -3.29
C ASP A 231 30.46 -4.49 -3.48
N ALA A 232 31.04 -4.33 -4.67
CA ALA A 232 32.38 -4.80 -4.98
C ALA A 232 33.45 -4.08 -4.13
N GLU A 233 33.33 -2.77 -3.97
CA GLU A 233 34.26 -1.97 -3.18
C GLU A 233 34.17 -2.26 -1.68
N LEU A 234 32.96 -2.50 -1.16
CA LEU A 234 32.75 -2.94 0.21
C LEU A 234 33.41 -4.31 0.47
N ALA A 235 33.27 -5.26 -0.46
CA ALA A 235 33.93 -6.57 -0.36
C ALA A 235 35.47 -6.48 -0.46
N ALA A 236 35.99 -5.59 -1.29
CA ALA A 236 37.42 -5.33 -1.37
C ALA A 236 37.95 -4.63 -0.10
N ALA A 237 37.17 -3.73 0.50
CA ALA A 237 37.51 -3.04 1.74
C ALA A 237 37.54 -4.00 2.94
N SER A 238 36.57 -4.91 3.07
CA SER A 238 36.57 -5.92 4.14
C SER A 238 37.80 -6.83 4.03
N THR A 239 38.09 -7.35 2.83
CA THR A 239 39.25 -8.22 2.59
C THR A 239 40.57 -7.56 2.99
N ARG A 240 40.76 -6.27 2.66
CA ARG A 240 41.98 -5.52 3.05
C ARG A 240 42.11 -5.35 4.56
N ARG A 241 41.00 -5.10 5.26
CA ARG A 241 40.99 -4.97 6.74
C ARG A 241 41.28 -6.30 7.43
N ASP A 242 40.73 -7.39 6.92
CA ASP A 242 40.99 -8.74 7.43
C ASP A 242 42.46 -9.16 7.27
N ALA A 243 43.11 -8.72 6.19
CA ALA A 243 44.54 -8.94 5.99
C ALA A 243 45.39 -8.10 6.96
N ALA A 244 45.01 -6.84 7.18
CA ALA A 244 45.72 -5.94 8.09
C ALA A 244 45.59 -6.34 9.57
N SER A 245 44.49 -6.97 9.98
CA SER A 245 44.31 -7.46 11.35
C SER A 245 45.08 -8.76 11.66
N ARG A 246 45.56 -9.46 10.63
CA ARG A 246 46.34 -10.71 10.75
C ARG A 246 47.85 -10.51 10.69
N ALA A 247 48.31 -9.32 10.29
CA ALA A 247 49.73 -8.95 10.19
C ALA A 247 50.24 -8.36 11.50
#